data_AF-A0A7C4DE49-F1
#
_entry.id   AF-A0A7C4DE49-F1
#
_cell.length_a   1.000
_cell.length_b   1.000
_cell.length_c   1.000
_cell.angle_alpha   90.00
_cell.angle_beta   90.00
_cell.angle_gamma   90.00
#
_symmetry.space_group_name_H-M   'P 1'
#
loop_
_entity.id
_entity.type
_entity.pdbx_description
1 polymer ?
#
loop_
_entity_poly.entity_id
_entity_poly.type
_entity_poly.pdbx_seq_one_letter_code
_entity_poly.pdbx_strand_id
1 'polypeptide(L)'
;MRSMTGLLSKEEKLKILRSLEEDLEFRYAVAGLIGISEILKRMDRFEENQEKLWEEVKSLREGQEKLWENQEKLWEEVKSLREGQEKLWE
;
A
#
# COMPACT_ATOMS: atom_id res chain seq x y z
N MET A 1 -31.66 -4.90 -19.74
CA MET A 1 -32.01 -4.11 -18.53
C MET A 1 -32.43 -5.09 -17.44
N ARG A 2 -31.55 -5.44 -16.50
CA ARG A 2 -31.96 -6.20 -15.31
C ARG A 2 -32.38 -5.17 -14.26
N SER A 3 -33.70 -5.01 -14.10
CA SER A 3 -34.29 -4.19 -13.04
C SER A 3 -33.91 -4.76 -11.68
N MET A 4 -33.02 -4.07 -10.96
CA MET A 4 -32.87 -4.24 -9.51
C MET A 4 -34.10 -3.65 -8.83
N THR A 5 -35.21 -4.37 -8.84
CA THR A 5 -36.39 -4.05 -8.02
C THR A 5 -36.11 -4.45 -6.58
N GLY A 6 -35.86 -3.43 -5.74
CA GLY A 6 -36.13 -3.44 -4.29
C GLY A 6 -35.54 -4.58 -3.47
N LEU A 7 -34.31 -4.42 -2.98
CA LEU A 7 -33.77 -5.23 -1.88
C LEU A 7 -34.63 -5.01 -0.62
N LEU A 8 -35.42 -6.04 -0.29
CA LEU A 8 -36.28 -6.21 0.88
C LEU A 8 -37.45 -5.21 1.00
N SER A 9 -38.65 -5.76 1.20
CA SER A 9 -39.84 -5.04 1.65
C SER A 9 -39.65 -4.44 3.05
N LYS A 10 -40.52 -3.50 3.43
CA LYS A 10 -40.49 -2.87 4.77
C LYS A 10 -40.68 -3.92 5.89
N GLU A 11 -41.54 -4.90 5.67
CA GLU A 11 -41.84 -5.96 6.63
C GLU A 11 -40.63 -6.88 6.83
N GLU A 12 -39.92 -7.24 5.77
CA GLU A 12 -38.69 -8.03 5.84
C GLU A 12 -37.57 -7.29 6.58
N LYS A 13 -37.41 -5.98 6.32
CA LYS A 13 -36.45 -5.13 7.06
C LYS A 13 -36.77 -5.09 8.55
N LEU A 14 -38.05 -4.90 8.92
CA LEU A 14 -38.48 -4.92 10.32
C LEU A 14 -38.27 -6.29 10.97
N LYS A 15 -38.47 -7.37 10.23
CA LYS A 15 -38.20 -8.72 10.73
C LYS A 15 -36.71 -8.91 11.03
N ILE A 16 -35.81 -8.49 10.14
CA ILE A 16 -34.36 -8.54 10.36
C ILE A 16 -33.97 -7.69 11.58
N LEU A 17 -34.50 -6.48 11.71
CA LEU A 17 -34.19 -5.60 12.85
C LEU A 17 -34.64 -6.22 14.18
N ARG A 18 -35.85 -6.79 14.23
CA ARG A 18 -36.31 -7.54 15.43
C ARG A 18 -35.44 -8.73 15.73
N SER A 19 -35.06 -9.53 14.72
CA SER A 19 -34.13 -10.65 14.92
C SER A 19 -32.77 -10.20 15.45
N LEU A 20 -32.24 -9.05 15.00
CA LEU A 20 -31.02 -8.48 15.57
C LEU A 20 -31.20 -8.06 17.03
N GLU A 21 -32.40 -7.62 17.45
CA GLU A 21 -32.69 -7.19 18.81
C GLU A 21 -32.94 -8.36 19.78
N GLU A 22 -33.63 -9.40 19.31
CA GLU A 22 -34.13 -10.50 20.14
C GLU A 22 -33.21 -11.74 20.11
N ASP A 23 -32.48 -11.98 19.02
CA ASP A 23 -31.61 -13.15 18.84
C ASP A 23 -30.13 -12.77 18.93
N LEU A 24 -29.50 -13.19 20.03
CA LEU A 24 -28.10 -12.91 20.34
C LEU A 24 -27.13 -13.62 19.37
N GLU A 25 -27.41 -14.87 19.01
CA GLU A 25 -26.55 -15.67 18.12
C GLU A 25 -26.57 -15.07 16.71
N PHE A 26 -27.77 -14.75 16.22
CA PHE A 26 -27.94 -14.08 14.94
C PHE A 26 -27.24 -12.71 14.90
N ARG A 27 -27.36 -11.90 15.96
CA ARG A 27 -26.66 -10.61 16.07
C ARG A 27 -25.15 -10.77 15.93
N TYR A 28 -24.56 -11.71 16.68
CA TYR A 28 -23.11 -11.91 16.64
C TYR A 28 -22.65 -12.50 15.31
N ALA A 29 -23.42 -13.38 14.68
CA ALA A 29 -23.10 -13.89 13.34
C ALA A 29 -23.08 -12.76 12.30
N VAL A 30 -24.09 -11.89 12.30
CA VAL A 30 -24.14 -10.72 11.41
C VAL A 30 -23.01 -9.73 11.69
N ALA A 31 -22.73 -9.44 12.97
CA ALA A 31 -21.61 -8.57 13.36
C ALA A 31 -20.26 -9.15 12.92
N GLY A 32 -20.06 -10.47 13.03
CA GLY A 32 -18.88 -11.17 12.56
C GLY A 32 -18.72 -11.08 11.04
N LEU A 33 -19.78 -11.32 10.27
CA LEU A 33 -19.75 -11.21 8.80
C LEU A 33 -19.44 -9.78 8.34
N ILE A 34 -20.11 -8.79 8.93
CA ILE A 34 -19.84 -7.37 8.62
C ILE A 34 -18.41 -6.99 9.01
N GLY A 35 -17.96 -7.43 10.18
CA GLY A 35 -16.61 -7.20 10.68
C GLY A 35 -15.55 -7.79 9.76
N ILE A 36 -15.70 -9.04 9.34
CA ILE A 36 -14.78 -9.71 8.41
C ILE A 36 -14.76 -9.00 7.06
N SER A 37 -15.92 -8.58 6.53
CA SER A 37 -15.96 -7.84 5.27
C SER A 37 -15.19 -6.51 5.35
N GLU A 38 -15.31 -5.79 6.46
CA GLU A 38 -14.56 -4.54 6.67
C GLU A 38 -13.06 -4.81 6.86
N ILE A 39 -12.68 -5.89 7.55
CA ILE A 39 -11.29 -6.30 7.70
C ILE A 39 -10.68 -6.61 6.32
N LEU A 40 -11.36 -7.38 5.48
CA LEU A 40 -10.88 -7.73 4.14
C LEU A 40 -10.68 -6.48 3.27
N LYS A 41 -11.64 -5.56 3.27
CA LYS A 41 -11.48 -4.27 2.55
C LYS A 41 -10.29 -3.45 3.02
N ARG A 42 -9.98 -3.49 4.32
CA ARG A 42 -8.79 -2.83 4.87
C ARG A 42 -7.53 -3.56 4.47
N MET A 43 -7.53 -4.90 4.44
CA MET A 43 -6.44 -5.71 3.90
C MET A 43 -6.15 -5.35 2.45
N ASP A 44 -7.15 -5.29 1.58
CA ASP A 44 -6.97 -4.92 0.17
C ASP A 44 -6.27 -3.55 0.05
N ARG A 45 -6.70 -2.55 0.84
CA ARG A 45 -6.04 -1.23 0.87
C ARG A 45 -4.63 -1.28 1.44
N PHE A 46 -4.36 -2.17 2.39
CA PHE A 46 -3.01 -2.35 2.92
C PHE A 46 -2.09 -2.96 1.86
N GLU A 47 -2.58 -3.94 1.11
CA GLU A 47 -1.83 -4.55 -0.01
C GLU A 47 -1.50 -3.49 -1.07
N GLU A 48 -2.48 -2.69 -1.51
CA GLU A 48 -2.24 -1.58 -2.46
C GLU A 48 -1.20 -0.57 -1.96
N ASN A 49 -1.24 -0.24 -0.66
CA ASN A 49 -0.25 0.67 -0.07
C ASN A 49 1.13 0.03 0.04
N GLN A 50 1.20 -1.28 0.32
CA GLN A 50 2.47 -2.01 0.33
C GLN A 50 3.11 -2.07 -1.05
N GLU A 51 2.33 -2.28 -2.11
CA GLU A 51 2.82 -2.24 -3.49
C GLU A 51 3.45 -0.89 -3.82
N LYS A 52 2.78 0.23 -3.50
CA LYS A 52 3.32 1.58 -3.70
C LYS A 52 4.62 1.81 -2.94
N LEU A 53 4.69 1.36 -1.67
CA LEU A 53 5.92 1.45 -0.89
C LEU A 53 7.06 0.65 -1.52
N TRP A 54 6.78 -0.51 -2.10
CA TRP A 54 7.79 -1.29 -2.81
C TRP A 54 8.30 -0.58 -4.07
N GLU A 55 7.43 0.09 -4.82
CA GLU A 55 7.82 0.92 -5.96
C GLU A 55 8.72 2.09 -5.53
N GLU A 56 8.36 2.79 -4.45
CA GLU A 56 9.17 3.88 -3.90
C GLU A 56 10.55 3.38 -3.44
N VAL A 57 10.61 2.26 -2.70
CA VAL A 57 11.87 1.64 -2.27
C VAL A 57 12.74 1.25 -3.46
N LYS A 58 12.14 0.71 -4.53
CA LYS A 58 12.87 0.38 -5.75
C LYS A 58 13.45 1.65 -6.40
N SER A 59 12.66 2.70 -6.54
CA SER A 59 13.12 3.97 -7.10
C SER A 59 14.24 4.60 -6.27
N LEU A 60 14.15 4.53 -4.93
CA LEU A 60 15.21 5.00 -4.04
C LEU A 60 16.51 4.21 -4.22
N ARG A 61 16.43 2.88 -4.39
CA ARG A 61 17.61 2.04 -4.65
C ARG A 61 18.28 2.39 -5.97
N GLU A 62 17.50 2.58 -7.03
CA GLU A 62 18.02 3.03 -8.34
C GLU A 62 18.66 4.41 -8.24
N GLY A 63 18.08 5.32 -7.44
CA GLY A 63 18.66 6.63 -7.15
C GLY A 63 20.00 6.53 -6.41
N GLN A 64 20.09 5.64 -5.42
CA GLN A 64 21.34 5.38 -4.67
C GLN A 64 22.45 4.81 -5.56
N GLU A 65 22.12 3.87 -6.45
CA GLU A 65 23.08 3.28 -7.38
C GLU A 65 23.70 4.34 -8.29
N LYS A 66 22.89 5.23 -8.86
CA LYS A 66 23.38 6.37 -9.67
C LYS A 66 24.26 7.33 -8.88
N LEU A 67 23.95 7.56 -7.60
CA LEU A 67 24.79 8.39 -6.75
C LEU A 67 26.16 7.74 -6.51
N TRP A 68 26.22 6.42 -6.32
CA TRP A 68 27.49 5.70 -6.19
C TRP A 68 28.32 5.74 -7.47
N GLU A 69 27.71 5.52 -8.63
CA GLU A 69 28.40 5.64 -9.93
C GLU A 69 29.00 7.05 -10.14
N ASN A 70 28.23 8.09 -9.81
CA ASN A 70 28.73 9.46 -9.91
C ASN A 70 29.85 9.75 -8.90
N GLN A 71 29.75 9.19 -7.69
CA GLN A 71 30.79 9.32 -6.68
C GLN A 71 32.09 8.64 -7.11
N GLU A 72 32.02 7.48 -7.77
CA GLU A 72 33.19 6.79 -8.33
C GLU A 72 33.88 7.63 -9.41
N LYS A 73 33.12 8.20 -10.35
CA LYS A 73 33.65 9.13 -11.37
C LYS A 73 34.33 10.34 -10.76
N LEU A 74 33.73 10.94 -9.72
CA LEU A 74 34.35 12.06 -9.00
C LEU A 74 35.67 11.66 -8.35
N TRP A 75 35.78 10.43 -7.81
CA TRP A 75 37.05 9.94 -7.27
C TRP A 75 38.13 9.78 -8.35
N GLU A 76 37.76 9.30 -9.54
CA GLU A 76 38.68 9.21 -10.69
C GLU A 76 39.16 10.59 -11.16
N GLU A 77 38.25 11.57 -11.23
CA GLU A 77 38.60 12.96 -11.58
C GLU A 77 39.54 13.57 -10.54
N VAL A 78 39.23 13.42 -9.24
CA VAL A 78 40.08 13.90 -8.14
C VAL A 78 41.46 13.26 -8.21
N LYS A 79 41.55 11.96 -8.50
CA LYS A 79 42.83 11.27 -8.65
C LYS A 79 43.63 11.83 -9.83
N SER A 80 42.98 12.00 -10.98
CA SER A 80 43.62 12.55 -12.19
C SER A 80 44.12 13.99 -11.97
N LEU A 81 43.37 14.81 -11.24
CA LEU A 81 43.77 16.17 -10.87
C LEU A 81 45.00 16.17 -9.95
N ARG A 82 45.06 15.27 -8.96
CA ARG A 82 46.22 15.13 -8.07
C ARG A 82 47.48 14.73 -8.84
N GLU A 83 47.38 13.73 -9.72
CA GLU A 83 48.49 13.31 -10.57
C GLU A 83 48.96 14.43 -11.52
N GLY A 84 48.02 15.21 -12.06
CA GLY A 84 48.32 16.38 -12.89
C GLY A 84 49.03 17.50 -12.10
N GLN A 85 48.64 17.73 -10.84
CA GLN A 85 49.31 18.68 -9.97
C GLN A 85 50.73 18.24 -9.61
N GLU A 86 50.93 16.98 -9.23
CA GLU A 86 52.26 16.44 -8.88
C GLU A 86 53.28 16.68 -10.01
N LYS A 87 52.89 16.44 -11.27
CA LYS A 87 53.73 16.69 -12.46
C LYS A 87 54.09 18.16 -12.71
N LEU A 88 53.33 19.11 -12.17
CA LEU A 88 53.67 20.55 -12.29
C LEU A 88 54.74 20.97 -11.27
N TRP A 89 54.94 20.18 -10.21
CA TRP A 89 55.91 20.46 -9.16
C TRP A 89 57.21 19.66 -9.30
N GLU A 90 57.29 18.76 -10.29
CA GLU A 90 58.51 18.07 -10.75
C GLU A 90 59.24 18.87 -11.83
#